data_AF-A0A293LWL0-F1
#
_entry.id   AF-A0A293LWL0-F1
#
_cell.length_a   1.000
_cell.length_b   1.000
_cell.length_c   1.000
_cell.angle_alpha   90.00
_cell.angle_beta   90.00
_cell.angle_gamma   90.00
#
_symmetry.space_group_name_H-M   'P 1'
#
loop_
_entity.id
_entity.type
_entity.pdbx_description
1 polymer ?
#
loop_
_entity_poly.entity_id
_entity_poly.type
_entity_poly.pdbx_seq_one_letter_code
_entity_poly.pdbx_strand_id
1 'polypeptide(L)'
;MPGITNRHINPNTFEKMRVNYAFQLFGDGVRNGLQLYRAELEQSCGSIEPVLLFFGLIHDLIEVMTSRFPKKALRPGSCADEKILSFLAYLTEWELHAGGQGGFLSESTAVGLRVSLSSVLSLLDYLTKNVNSSMS
;
A
#
# COMPACT_ATOMS: atom_id res chain seq x y z
N MET A 1 -15.41 9.70 12.40
CA MET A 1 -14.30 10.20 11.54
C MET A 1 -14.88 10.95 10.36
N PRO A 2 -14.53 12.24 10.14
CA PRO A 2 -14.95 12.94 8.94
C PRO A 2 -14.39 12.23 7.69
N GLY A 3 -15.24 12.01 6.69
CA GLY A 3 -14.85 11.40 5.40
C GLY A 3 -15.04 9.89 5.28
N ILE A 4 -15.09 9.13 6.37
CA ILE A 4 -15.39 7.69 6.35
C ILE A 4 -16.85 7.44 6.66
N THR A 5 -17.48 6.61 5.83
CA THR A 5 -18.88 6.19 5.96
C THR A 5 -18.98 4.67 5.82
N ASN A 6 -20.15 4.11 6.12
CA ASN A 6 -20.40 2.67 5.98
C ASN A 6 -20.03 2.13 4.57
N ARG A 7 -20.11 2.97 3.52
CA ARG A 7 -19.74 2.60 2.14
C ARG A 7 -18.27 2.24 1.95
N HIS A 8 -17.40 2.68 2.86
CA HIS A 8 -15.96 2.34 2.80
C HIS A 8 -15.69 0.93 3.31
N ILE A 9 -16.50 0.45 4.25
CA ILE A 9 -16.35 -0.86 4.89
C ILE A 9 -17.26 -1.89 4.22
N ASN A 10 -18.47 -1.49 3.85
CA ASN A 10 -19.51 -2.32 3.25
C ASN A 10 -19.97 -1.73 1.89
N PRO A 11 -19.09 -1.69 0.87
CA PRO A 11 -19.45 -1.16 -0.45
C PRO A 11 -20.43 -2.09 -1.18
N ASN A 12 -21.43 -1.51 -1.85
CA ASN A 12 -22.26 -2.23 -2.82
C ASN A 12 -21.51 -2.52 -4.13
N THR A 13 -22.14 -3.26 -5.06
CA THR A 13 -21.51 -3.68 -6.33
C THR A 13 -20.95 -2.52 -7.17
N PHE A 14 -21.62 -1.37 -7.20
CA PHE A 14 -21.13 -0.18 -7.93
C PHE A 14 -20.03 0.54 -7.15
N GLU A 15 -20.12 0.53 -5.82
CA GLU A 15 -19.16 1.18 -4.92
C GLU A 15 -17.85 0.41 -4.81
N LYS A 16 -17.84 -0.91 -5.02
CA LYS A 16 -16.60 -1.72 -5.04
C LYS A 16 -15.60 -1.28 -6.10
N MET A 17 -16.08 -0.68 -7.19
CA MET A 17 -15.24 -0.14 -8.27
C MET A 17 -14.76 1.30 -8.00
N ARG A 18 -15.24 1.94 -6.93
CA ARG A 18 -14.87 3.31 -6.55
C ARG A 18 -13.55 3.30 -5.78
N VAL A 19 -12.46 3.29 -6.54
CA VAL A 19 -11.09 3.26 -6.02
C VAL A 19 -10.82 4.40 -5.03
N ASN A 20 -11.48 5.56 -5.18
CA ASN A 20 -11.35 6.68 -4.25
C ASN A 20 -11.74 6.32 -2.81
N TYR A 21 -12.68 5.38 -2.58
CA TYR A 21 -13.01 4.93 -1.22
C TYR A 21 -11.85 4.15 -0.59
N ALA A 22 -11.13 3.33 -1.35
CA ALA A 22 -9.93 2.67 -0.85
C ALA A 22 -8.84 3.70 -0.52
N PHE A 23 -8.64 4.72 -1.36
CA PHE A 23 -7.66 5.79 -1.10
C PHE A 23 -8.01 6.59 0.16
N GLN A 24 -9.30 6.85 0.39
CA GLN A 24 -9.78 7.51 1.62
C GLN A 24 -9.60 6.60 2.85
N LEU A 25 -9.91 5.31 2.72
CA LEU A 25 -9.78 4.33 3.79
C LEU A 25 -8.33 4.17 4.25
N PHE A 26 -7.38 4.07 3.32
CA PHE A 26 -5.94 3.99 3.61
C PHE A 26 -5.26 5.36 3.68
N GLY A 27 -6.03 6.44 3.81
CA GLY A 27 -5.49 7.79 3.93
C GLY A 27 -5.08 8.16 5.36
N ASP A 28 -4.35 9.29 5.48
CA ASP A 28 -3.89 9.82 6.77
C ASP A 28 -5.03 10.03 7.77
N GLY A 29 -6.20 10.44 7.28
CA GLY A 29 -7.38 10.66 8.12
C GLY A 29 -7.69 9.44 8.97
N VAL A 30 -7.73 8.25 8.37
CA VAL A 30 -8.07 7.00 9.06
C VAL A 30 -6.99 6.60 10.06
N ARG A 31 -5.73 6.67 9.64
CA ARG A 31 -4.59 6.34 10.50
C ARG A 31 -4.53 7.25 11.73
N ASN A 32 -4.73 8.55 11.55
CA ASN A 32 -4.77 9.52 12.64
C ASN A 32 -5.94 9.24 13.61
N GLY A 33 -7.11 8.83 13.10
CA GLY A 33 -8.21 8.46 13.99
C GLY A 33 -7.98 7.15 14.74
N LEU A 34 -7.40 6.12 14.09
CA LEU A 34 -7.03 4.89 14.78
C LEU A 34 -6.04 5.17 15.91
N GLN A 35 -5.09 6.09 15.71
CA GLN A 35 -4.18 6.53 16.76
C GLN A 35 -4.88 7.35 17.85
N LEU A 36 -5.78 8.28 17.48
CA LEU A 36 -6.52 9.10 18.42
C LEU A 36 -7.39 8.26 19.38
N TYR A 37 -8.06 7.24 18.84
CA TYR A 37 -8.95 6.36 19.61
C TYR A 37 -8.25 5.08 20.07
N ARG A 38 -6.90 5.04 20.06
CA ARG A 38 -6.13 3.83 20.34
C ARG A 38 -6.50 3.18 21.66
N ALA A 39 -6.58 3.95 22.75
CA ALA A 39 -6.87 3.40 24.08
C ALA A 39 -8.28 2.75 24.14
N GLU A 40 -9.29 3.39 23.55
CA GLU A 40 -10.66 2.89 23.52
C GLU A 40 -10.79 1.65 22.64
N LEU A 41 -10.09 1.63 21.51
CA LEU A 41 -10.04 0.48 20.60
C LEU A 41 -9.29 -0.69 21.26
N GLU A 42 -8.11 -0.44 21.85
CA GLU A 42 -7.33 -1.49 22.49
C GLU A 42 -8.05 -2.11 23.71
N GLN A 43 -8.86 -1.33 24.41
CA GLN A 43 -9.73 -1.84 25.46
C GLN A 43 -10.84 -2.76 24.94
N SER A 44 -11.36 -2.50 23.73
CA SER A 44 -12.53 -3.21 23.20
C SER A 44 -12.19 -4.39 22.29
N CYS A 45 -11.14 -4.28 21.46
CA CYS A 45 -10.76 -5.29 20.47
C CYS A 45 -9.31 -5.79 20.60
N GLY A 46 -8.59 -5.37 21.65
CA GLY A 46 -7.18 -5.73 21.85
C GLY A 46 -6.24 -4.91 20.96
N SER A 47 -4.96 -5.32 20.89
CA SER A 47 -3.93 -4.54 20.19
C SER A 47 -4.32 -4.22 18.74
N ILE A 48 -4.35 -2.93 18.41
CA ILE A 48 -4.59 -2.44 17.04
C ILE A 48 -3.29 -2.25 16.25
N GLU A 49 -2.15 -2.57 16.84
CA GLU A 49 -0.83 -2.39 16.21
C GLU A 49 -0.73 -3.08 14.84
N PRO A 50 -1.19 -4.35 14.65
CA PRO A 50 -1.15 -4.98 13.34
C PRO A 50 -1.96 -4.21 12.28
N VAL A 51 -3.08 -3.61 12.68
CA VAL A 51 -3.93 -2.80 11.78
C VAL A 51 -3.21 -1.52 11.39
N LEU A 52 -2.58 -0.83 12.34
CA LEU A 52 -1.82 0.39 12.08
C LEU A 52 -0.63 0.13 11.14
N LEU A 53 0.07 -0.98 11.33
CA LEU A 53 1.17 -1.40 10.47
C LEU A 53 0.68 -1.69 9.05
N PHE A 54 -0.38 -2.49 8.91
CA PHE A 54 -0.96 -2.81 7.60
C PHE A 54 -1.45 -1.56 6.87
N PHE A 55 -2.18 -0.67 7.56
CA PHE A 55 -2.64 0.59 6.98
C PHE A 55 -1.48 1.48 6.55
N GLY A 56 -0.39 1.51 7.32
CA GLY A 56 0.84 2.21 6.97
C GLY A 56 1.47 1.66 5.69
N LEU A 57 1.62 0.33 5.59
CA LEU A 57 2.20 -0.33 4.41
C LEU A 57 1.40 -0.02 3.13
N ILE A 58 0.07 -0.12 3.19
CA ILE A 58 -0.79 0.16 2.03
C ILE A 58 -0.77 1.65 1.68
N HIS A 59 -0.82 2.53 2.68
CA HIS A 59 -0.72 3.98 2.48
C HIS A 59 0.58 4.36 1.76
N ASP A 60 1.71 3.89 2.27
CA ASP A 60 3.03 4.14 1.72
C ASP A 60 3.12 3.66 0.27
N LEU A 61 2.59 2.46 -0.01
CA LEU A 61 2.55 1.93 -1.36
C LEU A 61 1.72 2.80 -2.31
N ILE A 62 0.53 3.24 -1.88
CA ILE A 62 -0.32 4.13 -2.65
C ILE A 62 0.41 5.44 -2.94
N GLU A 63 1.02 6.06 -1.93
CA GLU A 63 1.73 7.34 -2.10
C GLU A 63 2.87 7.22 -3.12
N VAL A 64 3.69 6.18 -2.99
CA VAL A 64 4.82 5.95 -3.89
C VAL A 64 4.34 5.68 -5.32
N MET A 65 3.37 4.79 -5.49
CA MET A 65 2.90 4.35 -6.80
C MET A 65 2.01 5.37 -7.51
N THR A 66 1.55 6.41 -6.82
CA THR A 66 0.67 7.45 -7.39
C THR A 66 1.24 8.86 -7.28
N SER A 67 2.49 9.00 -6.87
CA SER A 67 3.18 10.30 -6.74
C SER A 67 3.21 11.05 -8.08
N ARG A 68 2.70 12.29 -8.07
CA ARG A 68 2.71 13.20 -9.24
C ARG A 68 3.67 14.38 -9.07
N PHE A 69 4.40 14.43 -7.97
CA PHE A 69 5.28 15.55 -7.64
C PHE A 69 6.73 15.17 -7.93
N PRO A 70 7.47 15.91 -8.78
CA PRO A 70 8.86 15.57 -9.11
C PRO A 70 9.79 15.47 -7.90
N LYS A 71 9.53 16.23 -6.83
CA LYS A 71 10.28 16.16 -5.56
C LYS A 71 10.06 14.83 -4.80
N LYS A 72 8.92 14.18 -5.02
CA LYS A 72 8.56 12.85 -4.50
C LYS A 72 8.69 11.78 -5.59
N ALA A 73 9.45 12.04 -6.65
CA ALA A 73 9.66 11.06 -7.71
C ALA A 73 10.49 9.89 -7.19
N LEU A 74 10.18 8.70 -7.71
CA LEU A 74 10.93 7.49 -7.43
C LEU A 74 12.36 7.63 -7.99
N ARG A 75 13.36 7.27 -7.17
CA ARG A 75 14.78 7.25 -7.55
C ARG A 75 15.44 5.97 -7.06
N PRO A 76 16.44 5.42 -7.77
CA PRO A 76 17.16 4.25 -7.28
C PRO A 76 17.78 4.50 -5.90
N GLY A 77 17.61 3.54 -4.98
CA GLY A 77 18.13 3.63 -3.61
C GLY A 77 17.48 4.72 -2.76
N SER A 78 16.34 5.26 -3.16
CA SER A 78 15.57 6.20 -2.33
C SER A 78 14.69 5.47 -1.34
N CYS A 79 14.22 6.18 -0.31
CA CYS A 79 13.23 5.63 0.63
C CYS A 79 11.96 5.14 -0.08
N ALA A 80 11.56 5.74 -1.20
CA ALA A 80 10.42 5.28 -1.99
C ALA A 80 10.68 3.93 -2.69
N ASP A 81 11.90 3.69 -3.15
CA ASP A 81 12.35 2.41 -3.72
C ASP A 81 12.35 1.31 -2.65
N GLU A 82 12.93 1.61 -1.47
CA GLU A 82 12.91 0.72 -0.31
C GLU A 82 11.50 0.36 0.16
N LYS A 83 10.54 1.30 0.11
CA LYS A 83 9.14 1.03 0.43
C LYS A 83 8.53 -0.02 -0.50
N ILE A 84 8.82 0.03 -1.81
CA ILE A 84 8.32 -0.98 -2.78
C ILE A 84 8.96 -2.34 -2.50
N LEU A 85 10.28 -2.38 -2.29
CA LEU A 85 11.02 -3.61 -1.98
C LEU A 85 10.51 -4.25 -0.67
N SER A 86 10.32 -3.44 0.37
CA SER A 86 9.78 -3.89 1.66
C SER A 86 8.36 -4.42 1.52
N PHE A 87 7.52 -3.78 0.70
CA PHE A 87 6.18 -4.26 0.44
C PHE A 87 6.18 -5.60 -0.32
N LEU A 88 7.09 -5.79 -1.29
CA LEU A 88 7.25 -7.08 -1.98
C LEU A 88 7.67 -8.21 -1.03
N ALA A 89 8.58 -7.92 -0.10
CA ALA A 89 8.97 -8.86 0.95
C ALA A 89 7.78 -9.20 1.85
N TYR A 90 7.06 -8.18 2.34
CA TYR A 90 5.84 -8.36 3.13
C TYR A 90 4.79 -9.21 2.41
N LEU A 91 4.58 -8.99 1.10
CA LEU A 91 3.62 -9.76 0.31
C LEU A 91 4.01 -11.25 0.22
N THR A 92 5.31 -11.53 0.16
CA THR A 92 5.86 -12.90 0.13
C THR A 92 5.67 -13.57 1.49
N GLU A 93 5.98 -12.86 2.57
CA GLU A 93 5.77 -13.35 3.92
C GLU A 93 4.29 -13.59 4.21
N TRP A 94 3.40 -12.66 3.82
CA TRP A 94 1.96 -12.80 4.01
C TRP A 94 1.40 -14.03 3.29
N GLU A 95 1.82 -14.27 2.05
CA GLU A 95 1.41 -15.47 1.29
C GLU A 95 1.89 -16.76 1.97
N LEU A 96 3.14 -16.79 2.44
CA LEU A 96 3.69 -17.94 3.17
C LEU A 96 2.91 -18.24 4.45
N HIS A 97 2.61 -17.20 5.24
CA HIS A 97 1.87 -17.34 6.49
C HIS A 97 0.40 -17.72 6.27
N ALA A 98 -0.21 -17.28 5.18
CA ALA A 98 -1.58 -17.66 4.84
C ALA A 98 -1.69 -19.16 4.50
N GLY A 99 -0.61 -19.78 4.00
CA GLY A 99 -0.52 -21.24 3.83
C GLY A 99 -1.64 -21.86 2.98
N GLY A 100 -2.25 -21.08 2.08
CA GLY A 100 -3.40 -21.51 1.27
C GLY A 100 -4.73 -21.63 2.02
N GLN A 101 -4.80 -21.24 3.30
CA GLN A 101 -6.00 -21.33 4.14
C GLN A 101 -6.97 -20.15 3.98
N GLY A 102 -6.76 -19.31 2.96
CA GLY A 102 -7.45 -18.03 2.81
C GLY A 102 -6.75 -16.90 3.59
N GLY A 103 -7.37 -15.72 3.61
CA GLY A 103 -6.79 -14.55 4.27
C GLY A 103 -5.62 -13.89 3.51
N PHE A 104 -5.40 -14.29 2.26
CA PHE A 104 -4.48 -13.66 1.31
C PHE A 104 -5.24 -13.15 0.09
N LEU A 105 -4.55 -12.39 -0.76
CA LEU A 105 -5.08 -11.95 -2.05
C LEU A 105 -5.42 -13.15 -2.95
N SER A 106 -6.31 -12.93 -3.93
CA SER A 106 -6.48 -13.93 -5.00
C SER A 106 -5.17 -14.09 -5.77
N GLU A 107 -4.94 -15.27 -6.33
CA GLU A 107 -3.73 -15.58 -7.09
C GLU A 107 -3.48 -14.56 -8.20
N SER A 108 -4.50 -14.21 -8.98
CA SER A 108 -4.40 -13.24 -10.06
C SER A 108 -4.04 -11.84 -9.56
N THR A 109 -4.60 -11.40 -8.43
CA THR A 109 -4.26 -10.10 -7.83
C THR A 109 -2.84 -10.10 -7.26
N ALA A 110 -2.43 -11.18 -6.58
CA ALA A 110 -1.09 -11.30 -6.01
C ALA A 110 -0.01 -11.28 -7.11
N VAL A 111 -0.19 -12.08 -8.16
CA VAL A 111 0.72 -12.11 -9.33
C VAL A 111 0.74 -10.76 -10.02
N GLY A 112 -0.42 -10.19 -10.32
CA GLY A 112 -0.51 -8.89 -10.99
C GLY A 112 0.16 -7.77 -10.20
N LEU A 113 0.01 -7.76 -8.87
CA LEU A 113 0.65 -6.78 -8.00
C LEU A 113 2.18 -6.95 -7.99
N ARG A 114 2.69 -8.18 -7.82
CA ARG A 114 4.14 -8.47 -7.84
C ARG A 114 4.79 -8.03 -9.13
N VAL A 115 4.18 -8.39 -10.27
CA VAL A 115 4.66 -8.02 -11.59
C VAL A 115 4.66 -6.49 -11.74
N SER A 116 3.58 -5.81 -11.34
CA SER A 116 3.49 -4.35 -11.45
C SER A 116 4.60 -3.65 -10.66
N LEU A 117 4.81 -4.04 -9.40
CA LEU A 117 5.84 -3.45 -8.55
C LEU A 117 7.25 -3.75 -9.06
N SER A 118 7.52 -5.01 -9.42
CA SER A 118 8.84 -5.41 -9.95
C SER A 118 9.15 -4.72 -11.28
N SER A 119 8.13 -4.48 -12.12
CA SER A 119 8.27 -3.77 -13.38
C SER A 119 8.61 -2.30 -13.17
N VAL A 120 8.01 -1.64 -12.16
CA VAL A 120 8.36 -0.26 -11.80
C VAL A 120 9.83 -0.16 -11.40
N LEU A 121 10.32 -1.07 -10.55
CA LEU A 121 11.72 -1.10 -10.14
C LEU A 121 12.67 -1.36 -11.31
N SER A 122 12.33 -2.34 -12.17
CA SER A 122 13.13 -2.68 -13.34
C SER A 122 13.19 -1.52 -14.34
N LEU A 123 12.07 -0.83 -14.55
CA LEU A 123 12.00 0.34 -15.43
C LEU A 123 12.80 1.51 -14.87
N LEU A 124 12.71 1.75 -13.56
CA LEU A 124 13.50 2.77 -12.88
C LEU A 124 15.01 2.53 -13.07
N ASP A 125 15.45 1.29 -12.86
CA ASP A 125 16.85 0.89 -13.05
C ASP A 125 17.29 1.09 -14.50
N TYR A 126 16.48 0.60 -15.45
CA TYR A 126 16.77 0.72 -16.88
C TYR A 126 16.90 2.19 -17.32
N LEU A 127 15.93 3.03 -16.97
CA LEU A 127 15.93 4.45 -17.34
C LEU A 127 17.12 5.19 -16.73
N THR A 128 17.47 4.87 -15.47
CA THR A 128 18.60 5.53 -14.82
C THR A 128 19.94 5.08 -15.41
N LYS A 129 20.10 3.78 -15.70
CA LYS A 129 21.37 3.22 -16.19
C LYS A 129 21.63 3.41 -17.68
N ASN A 130 20.59 3.51 -18.52
CA ASN A 130 20.75 3.52 -19.98
C ASN A 130 20.31 4.84 -20.63
N VAL A 131 19.38 5.58 -20.02
CA VAL A 131 18.86 6.83 -20.61
C VAL A 131 19.55 8.06 -20.02
N ASN A 132 19.74 8.12 -18.70
CA ASN A 132 20.44 9.27 -18.10
C ASN A 132 21.95 9.28 -18.35
N SER A 133 22.57 8.11 -18.53
CA SER A 133 24.00 7.95 -18.82
C SER A 133 24.38 8.20 -20.28
N SER A 134 23.41 8.28 -21.19
CA SER A 134 23.64 8.61 -22.61
C SER A 134 23.46 10.10 -22.94
N MET A 135 23.17 10.94 -21.94
CA MET A 135 23.08 12.41 -22.07
C MET A 135 24.27 13.17 -21.47
N SER A 136 25.36 12.47 -21.13
CA SER A 136 26.63 13.02 -20.63
C SER A 136 27.79 12.52 -21.46
#